data_AF-A0A6V7JSU3-F1
#
_entry.id   AF-A0A6V7JSU3-F1
#
_cell.length_a   1.000
_cell.length_b   1.000
_cell.length_c   1.000
_cell.angle_alpha   90.00
_cell.angle_beta   90.00
_cell.angle_gamma   90.00
#
_symmetry.space_group_name_H-M   'P 1'
#
loop_
_entity.id
_entity.type
_entity.pdbx_description
1 polymer ?
#
loop_
_entity_poly.entity_id
_entity_poly.type
_entity_poly.pdbx_seq_one_letter_code
_entity_poly.pdbx_strand_id
1 'polypeptide(L)' 'LLIKHTIFNKNETYDFSQTAYAAIYPFAINTLSKYLICIICEFFIFVSVGAWWIATDTVYLQLATHLAVQYK' A
#
# COMPACT_ATOMS: atom_id res chain seq x y z
N LEU A 1 15.14 -4.98 -5.60
CA LEU A 1 15.32 -5.82 -6.81
C LEU A 1 15.09 -5.04 -8.10
N LEU A 2 14.00 -4.28 -8.21
CA LEU A 2 13.66 -3.45 -9.40
C LEU A 2 14.75 -2.45 -9.82
N ILE A 3 15.25 -1.64 -8.88
CA ILE A 3 16.27 -0.61 -9.13
C ILE A 3 17.56 -1.24 -9.67
N LYS A 4 17.93 -2.42 -9.14
CA LYS A 4 19.11 -3.16 -9.60
C LYS A 4 18.93 -3.66 -11.04
N HIS A 5 17.71 -3.98 -11.45
CA HIS A 5 17.39 -4.47 -12.79
C HIS A 5 17.40 -3.34 -13.83
N THR A 6 16.82 -2.17 -13.51
CA THR A 6 16.80 -1.00 -14.38
C THR A 6 18.20 -0.42 -14.64
N ILE A 7 19.08 -0.47 -13.63
CA ILE A 7 20.45 0.07 -13.74
C ILE A 7 21.39 -0.88 -14.49
N PHE A 8 21.24 -2.20 -14.33
CA PHE A 8 22.18 -3.18 -14.91
C PHE A 8 21.85 -3.66 -16.32
N ASN A 9 20.74 -3.20 -16.92
CA ASN A 9 20.27 -3.57 -18.27
C ASN A 9 20.46 -5.07 -18.59
N LYS A 10 20.19 -5.93 -17.61
CA LYS A 10 20.28 -7.38 -17.78
C LYS A 10 19.03 -7.83 -18.53
N ASN A 11 19.23 -8.67 -19.56
CA ASN A 11 18.21 -9.16 -20.48
C ASN A 11 17.26 -10.21 -19.86
N GLU A 12 17.16 -10.26 -18.53
CA GLU A 12 16.19 -11.11 -17.86
C GLU A 12 14.83 -10.39 -17.89
N THR A 13 13.81 -11.05 -18.41
CA THR A 13 12.48 -10.45 -18.52
C THR A 13 11.92 -10.28 -17.13
N TYR A 14 12.09 -9.09 -16.54
CA TYR A 14 11.49 -8.79 -15.24
C TYR A 14 9.98 -8.90 -15.38
N ASP A 15 9.37 -9.79 -14.62
CA ASP A 15 7.94 -10.04 -14.70
C ASP A 15 7.18 -8.89 -14.00
N PHE A 16 6.76 -7.92 -14.81
CA PHE A 16 5.94 -6.79 -14.37
C PHE A 16 4.51 -7.19 -13.97
N SER A 17 4.16 -8.48 -14.00
CA SER A 17 2.87 -8.97 -13.49
C SER A 17 2.82 -9.13 -11.97
N GLN A 18 3.98 -9.18 -11.28
CA GLN A 18 4.01 -9.29 -9.82
C GLN A 18 3.91 -7.91 -9.14
N THR A 19 2.73 -7.59 -8.62
CA THR A 19 2.44 -6.41 -7.79
C THR A 19 2.35 -6.77 -6.30
N ALA A 20 2.30 -5.77 -5.41
CA ALA A 20 2.27 -6.01 -3.95
C ALA A 20 0.92 -6.58 -3.50
N TYR A 21 -0.12 -6.36 -4.29
CA TYR A 21 -1.45 -6.93 -4.10
C TYR A 21 -1.84 -7.69 -5.37
N ALA A 22 -2.44 -8.87 -5.23
CA ALA A 22 -2.91 -9.67 -6.37
C ALA A 22 -4.22 -9.07 -6.96
N ALA A 23 -4.16 -7.83 -7.43
CA ALA A 23 -5.25 -7.17 -8.13
C ALA A 23 -5.26 -7.55 -9.61
N ILE A 24 -6.46 -7.82 -10.14
CA ILE A 24 -6.67 -7.96 -11.58
C ILE A 24 -6.97 -6.57 -12.13
N TYR A 25 -6.01 -5.99 -12.84
CA TYR A 25 -6.19 -4.70 -13.50
C TYR A 25 -6.87 -4.89 -14.87
N PRO A 26 -7.80 -4.00 -15.27
CA PRO A 26 -8.46 -4.08 -16.58
C PRO A 26 -7.55 -3.66 -17.75
N PHE A 27 -6.25 -3.43 -17.49
CA PHE A 27 -5.27 -2.97 -18.46
C PHE A 27 -3.95 -3.73 -18.31
N ALA A 28 -3.21 -3.87 -19.41
CA ALA A 28 -1.94 -4.57 -19.43
C ALA A 28 -0.79 -3.71 -18.86
N ILE A 29 -0.08 -4.24 -17.87
CA ILE A 29 1.08 -3.59 -17.22
C ILE A 29 2.35 -3.95 -17.98
N ASN A 30 2.47 -3.42 -19.20
CA ASN A 30 3.56 -3.78 -20.12
C ASN A 30 4.74 -2.79 -20.06
N THR A 31 4.63 -1.71 -19.28
CA THR A 31 5.61 -0.63 -19.23
C THR A 31 5.98 -0.32 -17.79
N LEU A 32 7.26 -0.09 -17.54
CA LEU A 32 7.80 0.22 -16.22
C LEU A 32 7.10 1.43 -15.56
N SER A 33 6.73 2.46 -16.33
CA SER A 33 5.98 3.61 -15.81
C SER A 33 4.59 3.22 -15.29
N LYS A 34 3.85 2.37 -16.02
CA LYS A 34 2.52 1.89 -15.59
C LYS A 34 2.63 1.03 -14.34
N TYR A 35 3.65 0.17 -14.30
CA TYR A 35 3.95 -0.66 -13.14
C TYR A 35 4.25 0.16 -11.89
N LEU A 36 5.10 1.18 -12.00
CA LEU A 36 5.44 2.07 -10.88
C LEU A 36 4.22 2.83 -10.36
N ILE A 37 3.38 3.36 -11.25
CA ILE A 37 2.15 4.05 -10.84
C ILE A 37 1.23 3.10 -10.06
N CYS A 38 1.05 1.86 -10.54
CA CYS A 38 0.22 0.87 -9.85
C CYS A 38 0.75 0.57 -8.45
N ILE A 39 2.06 0.32 -8.30
CA ILE A 39 2.67 0.06 -6.99
C ILE A 39 2.52 1.25 -6.04
N ILE A 40 2.74 2.48 -6.51
CA ILE A 40 2.60 3.67 -5.67
C ILE A 40 1.16 3.81 -5.19
N CYS A 41 0.18 3.58 -6.07
CA CYS A 41 -1.23 3.59 -5.69
C CYS A 41 -1.56 2.48 -4.69
N GLU A 42 -1.11 1.24 -4.91
CA GLU A 42 -1.31 0.14 -3.96
C GLU A 42 -0.73 0.48 -2.59
N PHE A 43 0.49 1.00 -2.55
CA PHE A 43 1.16 1.36 -1.30
C PHE A 43 0.44 2.48 -0.57
N PHE A 44 -0.05 3.49 -1.30
CA PHE A 44 -0.82 4.58 -0.72
C PHE A 44 -2.13 4.07 -0.09
N ILE A 45 -2.82 3.14 -0.76
CA ILE A 45 -4.03 2.50 -0.21
C ILE A 45 -3.70 1.73 1.06
N PHE A 46 -2.63 0.93 1.07
CA PHE A 46 -2.22 0.20 2.27
C PHE A 46 -1.93 1.12 3.46
N VAL A 47 -1.16 2.19 3.24
CA VAL A 47 -0.85 3.17 4.28
C VAL A 47 -2.13 3.86 4.78
N SER A 48 -3.04 4.23 3.87
CA SER A 48 -4.29 4.90 4.21
C SER A 48 -5.20 4.01 5.04
N VAL A 49 -5.35 2.74 4.66
CA VAL A 49 -6.13 1.75 5.42
C VAL A 49 -5.51 1.54 6.80
N GLY A 50 -4.20 1.33 6.88
CA GLY A 50 -3.50 1.18 8.16
C GLY A 50 -3.68 2.39 9.08
N ALA A 51 -3.53 3.61 8.53
CA ALA A 51 -3.75 4.85 9.27
C ALA A 51 -5.19 4.99 9.77
N TRP A 52 -6.18 4.61 8.96
CA TRP A 52 -7.59 4.63 9.33
C TRP A 52 -7.89 3.72 10.52
N TRP A 53 -7.36 2.48 10.51
CA TRP A 53 -7.52 1.54 11.61
C TRP A 53 -6.91 2.09 12.90
N ILE A 54 -5.67 2.59 12.84
CA ILE A 54 -5.00 3.18 14.00
C ILE A 54 -5.79 4.38 14.54
N ALA A 55 -6.25 5.27 13.65
CA ALA A 55 -7.05 6.44 14.04
C ALA A 55 -8.34 6.02 14.76
N THR A 56 -9.05 5.03 14.22
CA THR A 56 -10.30 4.52 14.81
C THR A 56 -10.05 3.95 16.20
N ASP A 57 -9.00 3.13 16.37
CA ASP A 57 -8.64 2.56 17.68
C ASP A 57 -8.28 3.64 18.69
N THR A 58 -7.55 4.69 18.28
CA THR A 58 -7.19 5.79 19.17
C THR A 58 -8.40 6.61 19.61
N VAL A 59 -9.35 6.90 18.71
CA VAL A 59 -10.59 7.61 19.04
C VAL A 59 -11.44 6.79 20.00
N TYR A 60 -11.55 5.49 19.77
CA TYR A 60 -12.26 4.58 20.68
C TYR A 60 -11.63 4.59 22.07
N LEU A 61 -10.30 4.47 22.17
CA LEU A 61 -9.58 4.51 23.44
C LEU A 61 -9.80 5.83 24.19
N GLN A 62 -9.75 6.97 23.47
CA GLN A 62 -10.02 8.28 24.05
C GLN A 62 -11.45 8.37 24.58
N LEU A 63 -12.45 7.94 23.82
CA LEU A 63 -13.83 7.94 24.26
C LEU A 63 -14.04 7.07 25.50
N ALA A 64 -13.50 5.86 25.50
CA ALA A 64 -13.62 4.91 26.61
C ALA A 64 -12.99 5.47 27.89
N THR A 65 -11.81 6.07 27.79
CA THR A 65 -11.11 6.68 28.94
C THR A 65 -11.87 7.89 29.49
N HIS A 66 -12.39 8.77 28.63
CA HIS A 66 -13.21 9.90 29.06
C HIS A 66 -14.51 9.46 29.75
N LEU A 67 -15.21 8.47 29.20
CA LEU A 67 -16.42 7.91 29.82
C LEU A 67 -16.10 7.27 31.18
N ALA A 68 -15.02 6.51 31.28
CA ALA A 68 -14.61 5.87 32.52
C ALA A 68 -14.28 6.87 33.63
N VAL A 69 -13.73 8.04 33.28
CA VAL A 69 -13.50 9.14 34.24
C VAL A 69 -14.80 9.83 34.64
N GLN A 70 -15.73 10.03 33.70
CA GLN A 70 -16.99 10.73 33.96
C GLN A 70 -17.96 9.93 34.84
N TYR A 71 -17.95 8.60 34.73
CA TYR A 71 -18.81 7.70 35.50
C TYR A 71 -18.08 7.03 36.68
N LYS A 72 -16.90 7.55 37.05
CA LYS A 72 -16.20 7.20 38.28
C LYS A 72 -16.65 8.07 39.43
#